data_AF-A0A9E5MV10-F1
#
_entry.id   AF-A0A9E5MV10-F1
#
_cell.length_a   1.000
_cell.length_b   1.000
_cell.length_c   1.000
_cell.angle_alpha   90.00
_cell.angle_beta   90.00
_cell.angle_gamma   90.00
#
_symmetry.space_group_name_H-M   'P 1'
#
loop_
_entity.id
_entity.type
_entity.pdbx_description
1 polymer ?
#
loop_
_entity_poly.entity_id
_entity_poly.type
_entity_poly.pdbx_seq_one_letter_code
_entity_poly.pdbx_strand_id
1 'polypeptide(L)' 'AFSADEKFEIACKLSDLGISRIESGFPRVSEEDTKAVKRILDANLESEIWGFARCVQADVDAHLE' A
#
# COMPACT_ATOMS: atom_id res chain seq x y z
N ALA A 1 9.55 -12.32 -1.38
CA ALA A 1 8.61 -11.19 -1.28
C ALA A 1 8.13 -11.12 0.15
N PHE A 2 7.86 -9.93 0.68
CA PHE A 2 7.27 -9.76 2.00
C PHE A 2 5.82 -10.23 2.02
N SER A 3 5.37 -10.81 3.12
CA SER A 3 3.95 -11.11 3.37
C SER A 3 3.13 -9.83 3.54
N ALA A 4 1.80 -9.95 3.50
CA ALA A 4 0.93 -8.80 3.76
C ALA A 4 1.15 -8.20 5.17
N ASP A 5 1.41 -9.04 6.18
CA ASP A 5 1.73 -8.61 7.55
C ASP A 5 3.05 -7.85 7.62
N GLU A 6 4.11 -8.37 7.00
CA GLU A 6 5.43 -7.74 6.99
C GLU A 6 5.37 -6.37 6.29
N LYS A 7 4.66 -6.26 5.17
CA LYS A 7 4.47 -4.98 4.46
C LYS A 7 3.74 -3.95 5.33
N PHE A 8 2.69 -4.38 6.02
CA PHE A 8 1.94 -3.54 6.93
C PHE A 8 2.82 -3.02 8.09
N GLU A 9 3.55 -3.92 8.76
CA GLU A 9 4.45 -3.53 9.85
C GLU A 9 5.54 -2.57 9.39
N ILE A 10 6.10 -2.77 8.20
CA ILE A 10 7.09 -1.86 7.61
C ILE A 10 6.46 -0.48 7.38
N ALA A 11 5.26 -0.39 6.80
CA ALA A 11 4.59 0.88 6.56
C ALA A 11 4.31 1.65 7.86
N CYS A 12 3.81 0.98 8.90
CA CYS A 12 3.61 1.62 10.21
C CYS A 12 4.92 2.16 10.78
N LYS A 13 5.99 1.37 10.77
CA LYS A 13 7.31 1.81 11.28
C LYS A 13 7.88 2.99 10.48
N LEU A 14 7.67 3.02 9.16
CA LEU A 14 8.07 4.15 8.32
C LEU A 14 7.27 5.41 8.68
N SER A 15 5.97 5.28 8.93
CA SER A 15 5.14 6.40 9.40
C SER A 15 5.58 6.89 10.78
N ASP A 16 5.87 5.98 11.71
CA ASP A 16 6.36 6.33 13.06
C ASP A 16 7.71 7.08 13.01
N LEU A 17 8.55 6.78 12.02
CA LEU A 17 9.80 7.49 11.76
C LEU A 17 9.59 8.90 11.17
N GLY A 18 8.36 9.28 10.85
CA GLY A 18 8.01 10.60 10.30
C GLY A 18 8.23 10.72 8.79
N ILE A 19 8.23 9.59 8.06
CA ILE A 19 8.26 9.62 6.59
C ILE A 19 6.98 10.29 6.09
N SER A 20 7.10 11.25 5.18
CA SER A 20 5.94 12.00 4.68
C SER A 20 5.09 11.20 3.69
N ARG A 21 5.70 10.30 2.92
CA ARG A 21 5.05 9.54 1.84
C ARG A 21 5.49 8.09 1.81
N ILE A 22 4.53 7.18 1.68
CA ILE A 22 4.78 5.75 1.49
C ILE A 22 4.07 5.28 0.22
N GLU A 23 4.83 4.71 -0.72
CA GLU A 23 4.25 3.99 -1.86
C GLU A 23 3.90 2.56 -1.42
N SER A 24 2.60 2.28 -1.26
CA SER A 24 2.12 1.05 -0.60
C SER A 24 2.18 -0.20 -1.47
N GLY A 25 2.58 -0.05 -2.74
CA GLY A 25 2.65 -1.13 -3.72
C GLY A 25 1.59 -1.02 -4.80
N PHE A 26 1.36 -2.14 -5.49
CA PHE A 26 0.43 -2.22 -6.61
C PHE A 26 -0.60 -3.35 -6.34
N PRO A 27 -1.81 -3.00 -5.86
CA PRO A 27 -2.95 -3.91 -5.83
C PRO A 27 -3.16 -4.51 -7.23
N ARG A 28 -3.51 -5.80 -7.32
CA ARG A 28 -3.59 -6.62 -8.56
C ARG A 28 -2.36 -7.48 -8.87
N VAL A 29 -1.17 -7.15 -8.35
CA VAL A 29 0.02 -8.00 -8.54
C VAL A 29 -0.16 -9.36 -7.86
N SER A 30 -0.66 -9.36 -6.63
CA SER A 30 -0.99 -10.56 -5.87
C SER A 30 -2.06 -10.27 -4.82
N GLU A 31 -2.71 -11.31 -4.30
CA GLU A 31 -3.64 -11.15 -3.16
C GLU A 31 -2.94 -10.55 -1.94
N GLU A 32 -1.66 -10.86 -1.73
CA GLU A 32 -0.89 -10.34 -0.61
C GLU A 32 -0.61 -8.83 -0.77
N ASP A 33 -0.37 -8.35 -1.99
CA ASP A 33 -0.28 -6.91 -2.27
C ASP A 33 -1.60 -6.20 -2.00
N THR A 34 -2.71 -6.75 -2.49
CA THR A 34 -4.04 -6.17 -2.27
C THR A 34 -4.39 -6.13 -0.77
N LYS A 35 -4.13 -7.22 -0.02
CA LYS A 35 -4.35 -7.27 1.44
C LYS A 35 -3.47 -6.26 2.19
N ALA A 36 -2.20 -6.13 1.79
CA ALA A 36 -1.28 -5.19 2.42
C ALA A 36 -1.74 -3.74 2.22
N VAL A 37 -2.00 -3.34 0.98
CA VAL A 37 -2.44 -1.97 0.64
C VAL A 37 -3.71 -1.61 1.39
N LYS A 38 -4.70 -2.51 1.42
CA LYS A 38 -5.95 -2.28 2.16
C LYS A 38 -5.71 -2.04 3.64
N ARG A 39 -4.90 -2.88 4.29
CA ARG A 39 -4.58 -2.71 5.73
C ARG A 39 -3.80 -1.43 6.02
N ILE A 40 -2.89 -1.04 5.13
CA ILE A 40 -2.13 0.21 5.25
C ILE A 40 -3.07 1.42 5.18
N LEU A 41 -4.01 1.42 4.23
CA LEU A 41 -5.02 2.48 4.12
C LEU A 41 -5.95 2.54 5.34
N ASP A 42 -6.43 1.39 5.80
CA ASP A 42 -7.33 1.29 6.97
C ASP A 42 -6.66 1.76 8.28
N ALA A 43 -5.32 1.74 8.36
CA ALA A 43 -4.59 2.16 9.54
C ALA A 43 -4.50 3.69 9.71
N ASN A 44 -4.93 4.49 8.73
CA ASN A 44 -4.93 5.96 8.80
C ASN A 44 -3.60 6.53 9.32
N LEU A 45 -2.50 6.08 8.71
CA LEU A 45 -1.15 6.51 9.06
C LEU A 45 -0.98 8.02 8.83
N GLU A 46 -0.06 8.64 9.58
CA GLU A 46 0.30 10.06 9.39
C GLU A 46 0.98 10.30 8.03
N SER A 47 1.72 9.30 7.53
CA SER A 47 2.26 9.32 6.17
C SER A 47 1.16 9.35 5.12
N GLU A 48 1.34 10.14 4.07
CA GLU A 48 0.49 10.08 2.90
C GLU A 48 0.74 8.78 2.12
N ILE A 49 -0.31 8.01 1.87
CA ILE A 49 -0.22 6.74 1.16
C ILE A 49 -0.45 6.95 -0.34
N TRP A 50 0.50 6.50 -1.14
CA TRP A 50 0.48 6.64 -2.59
C TRP A 50 0.42 5.26 -3.26
N GLY A 51 -0.39 5.15 -4.31
CA GLY A 51 -0.41 4.00 -5.21
C GLY A 51 0.39 4.28 -6.49
N PHE A 52 0.89 3.22 -7.13
CA PHE A 52 1.40 3.29 -8.50
C PHE A 52 0.74 2.20 -9.36
N ALA A 53 0.51 2.51 -10.63
CA ALA A 53 -0.08 1.60 -11.59
C ALA A 53 0.54 1.81 -12.97
N ARG A 54 0.41 0.81 -13.85
CA ARG A 54 0.68 1.01 -15.29
C ARG A 54 -0.46 1.85 -15.90
N CYS A 55 -0.25 2.38 -17.10
CA CYS A 55 -1.27 3.13 -17.86
C CYS A 55 -2.31 2.17 -18.48
N VAL A 56 -3.03 1.43 -17.64
CA VAL A 56 -4.08 0.47 -18.00
C VAL A 56 -5.24 0.70 -17.06
N GLN A 57 -6.45 0.89 -17.58
CA GLN A 57 -7.62 1.24 -16.77
C GLN A 57 -7.85 0.27 -15.61
N ALA A 58 -7.81 -1.04 -15.89
CA ALA A 58 -8.03 -2.07 -14.87
C ALA A 58 -6.96 -2.12 -13.77
N ASP A 59 -5.80 -1.52 -14.00
CA ASP A 59 -4.76 -1.38 -12.97
C ASP A 59 -5.02 -0.15 -12.08
N VAL A 60 -5.56 0.93 -12.65
CA VAL A 60 -5.99 2.11 -11.91
C VAL A 60 -7.23 1.79 -11.06
N ASP A 61 -8.21 1.09 -11.64
CA ASP A 61 -9.42 0.68 -10.94
C ASP A 61 -9.11 -0.18 -9.71
N ALA A 62 -8.07 -1.01 -9.77
CA ALA A 62 -7.64 -1.84 -8.63
C ALA A 62 -7.14 -1.04 -7.42
N HIS A 63 -6.79 0.25 -7.58
CA HIS A 63 -6.47 1.15 -6.46
C HIS A 63 -7.69 1.86 -5.88
N LEU A 64 -8.86 1.77 -6.54
CA LEU A 64 -10.09 2.42 -6.11
C LEU A 64 -11.05 1.47 -5.37
N GLU A 65 -10.83 0.15 -5.49
CA GLU A 65 -11.62 -0.93 -4.87
C GLU A 65 -11.13 -1.32 -3.47
#